data_AF-A0A349JQK6-F1
#
_entry.id   AF-A0A349JQK6-F1
#
_cell.length_a   1.000
_cell.length_b   1.000
_cell.length_c   1.000
_cell.angle_alpha   90.00
_cell.angle_beta   90.00
_cell.angle_gamma   90.00
#
_symmetry.space_group_name_H-M   'P 1'
#
loop_
_entity.id
_entity.type
_entity.pdbx_description
1 polymer ?
#
loop_
_entity_poly.entity_id
_entity_poly.type
_entity_poly.pdbx_seq_one_letter_code
_entity_poly.pdbx_strand_id
1 'polypeptide(L)' 'MSHNYLDSENGHKSFEMPGARPHYNPDRPGQVEHIFLDLVLDIPKQSFRGTCSIRINPVRSGIDKLTLDAV' A
#
# COMPACT_ATOMS: atom_id res chain seq x y z
N MET A 1 -5.64 -14.16 10.74
CA MET A 1 -4.94 -13.45 11.82
C MET A 1 -4.44 -12.13 11.27
N SER A 2 -5.14 -11.04 11.59
CA SER A 2 -4.84 -9.67 11.13
C SER A 2 -3.50 -9.22 11.72
N HIS A 3 -2.53 -8.86 10.88
CA HIS A 3 -1.30 -8.23 11.32
C HIS A 3 -1.54 -6.73 11.48
N ASN A 4 -1.94 -6.33 12.69
CA ASN A 4 -1.95 -4.93 13.08
C ASN A 4 -0.51 -4.49 13.31
N TYR A 5 0.06 -3.72 12.38
CA TYR A 5 1.29 -2.99 12.62
C TYR A 5 0.97 -1.85 13.59
N LEU A 6 1.07 -2.14 14.89
CA LEU A 6 1.10 -1.12 15.93
C LEU A 6 2.40 -0.33 15.75
N ASP A 7 2.25 0.94 15.41
CA ASP A 7 3.33 1.93 15.39
C ASP A 7 4.13 1.82 16.69
N SER A 8 5.40 1.44 16.54
CA SER A 8 6.35 1.34 17.64
C SER A 8 6.91 2.73 17.95
N GLU A 9 6.09 3.63 18.49
CA GLU A 9 6.58 4.88 19.08
C GLU A 9 6.86 4.69 20.58
N ASN A 10 8.09 4.30 20.88
CA ASN A 10 8.66 4.34 22.24
C ASN A 10 9.10 5.77 22.59
N GLY A 11 8.15 6.67 22.84
CA GLY A 11 8.41 8.04 23.28
C GLY A 11 7.19 8.63 23.98
N HIS A 12 7.40 9.34 25.10
CA HIS A 12 6.34 9.91 25.92
C HIS A 12 5.30 10.69 25.08
N LYS A 13 4.01 10.36 25.23
CA LYS A 13 2.91 11.13 24.62
C LYS A 13 2.84 12.51 25.27
N SER A 14 3.56 13.46 24.69
CA SER A 14 3.41 14.88 24.99
C SER A 14 1.95 15.27 24.73
N PHE A 15 1.32 15.94 25.70
CA PHE A 15 0.01 16.55 25.48
C PHE A 15 0.04 17.41 24.20
N GLU A 16 -1.03 17.37 23.41
CA GLU A 16 -1.14 18.18 22.21
C GLU A 16 -0.92 19.66 22.55
N MET A 17 0.07 20.29 21.94
CA MET A 17 0.38 21.70 22.19
C MET A 17 -0.79 22.59 21.69
N PRO A 18 -1.06 23.74 22.33
CA PRO A 18 -2.03 24.70 21.81
C PRO A 18 -1.70 25.07 20.36
N GLY A 19 -2.58 24.69 19.42
CA GLY A 19 -2.37 24.88 17.97
C GLY A 19 -1.97 23.61 17.19
N ALA A 20 -1.82 22.46 17.85
CA ALA A 20 -1.68 21.18 17.17
C ALA A 20 -2.89 20.91 16.26
N ARG A 21 -2.63 20.45 15.04
CA ARG A 21 -3.65 20.03 14.08
C ARG A 21 -3.53 18.52 13.87
N PRO A 22 -4.64 17.78 13.75
CA PRO A 22 -4.57 16.36 13.45
C PRO A 22 -3.81 16.13 12.14
N HIS A 23 -2.81 15.26 12.18
CA HIS A 23 -2.15 14.77 10.98
C HIS A 23 -2.96 13.59 10.44
N TYR A 24 -3.83 13.86 9.48
CA TYR A 24 -4.60 12.81 8.82
C TYR A 24 -3.74 12.15 7.75
N ASN A 25 -3.86 10.82 7.64
CA ASN A 25 -3.31 10.13 6.48
C ASN A 25 -3.95 10.67 5.20
N PRO A 26 -3.15 10.86 4.14
CA PRO A 26 -3.66 11.32 2.86
C PRO A 26 -4.75 10.36 2.38
N ASP A 27 -5.75 10.93 1.72
CA ASP A 27 -6.87 10.19 1.21
C ASP A 27 -6.40 9.20 0.13
N ARG A 28 -6.57 7.90 0.38
CA ARG A 28 -6.23 6.84 -0.58
C ARG A 28 -7.52 6.24 -1.12
N PRO A 29 -7.80 6.34 -2.43
CA PRO A 29 -9.06 5.86 -3.00
C PRO A 29 -9.20 4.33 -2.89
N GLY A 30 -8.10 3.60 -2.84
CA GLY A 30 -8.07 2.17 -2.58
C GLY A 30 -6.81 1.77 -1.82
N GLN A 31 -6.87 0.60 -1.19
CA GLN A 31 -5.74 0.00 -0.49
C GLN A 31 -5.31 -1.27 -1.22
N VAL A 32 -4.02 -1.39 -1.53
CA VAL A 32 -3.44 -2.65 -2.02
C VAL A 32 -3.25 -3.57 -0.81
N GLU A 33 -3.88 -4.74 -0.85
CA GLU A 33 -3.80 -5.73 0.23
C GLU A 33 -2.78 -6.82 -0.07
N HIS A 34 -2.64 -7.19 -1.35
CA HIS A 34 -1.78 -8.28 -1.75
C HIS A 34 -1.28 -8.12 -3.18
N ILE A 35 -0.03 -8.52 -3.40
CA ILE A 35 0.58 -8.65 -4.72
C ILE A 35 1.14 -10.07 -4.81
N PHE A 36 0.67 -10.82 -5.81
CA PHE A 36 1.19 -12.13 -6.13
C PHE A 36 1.88 -12.08 -7.48
N LEU A 37 3.12 -12.55 -7.54
CA LEU A 37 3.93 -12.61 -8.75
C LEU A 37 4.23 -14.06 -9.09
N ASP A 38 3.72 -14.51 -10.23
CA ASP A 38 4.08 -15.80 -10.83
C ASP A 38 4.98 -15.52 -12.03
N LEU A 39 6.29 -15.67 -11.84
CA LEU A 39 7.30 -15.25 -12.80
C LEU A 39 8.16 -16.42 -13.26
N VAL A 40 8.43 -16.45 -14.57
CA VAL A 40 9.44 -17.29 -15.20
C VAL A 40 10.65 -16.41 -15.53
N LEU A 41 11.82 -16.82 -15.04
CA LEU A 41 13.08 -16.10 -15.27
C LEU A 41 13.81 -16.67 -16.49
N ASP A 42 14.13 -15.80 -17.46
CA ASP A 42 15.05 -16.07 -18.56
C ASP A 42 16.41 -15.46 -18.19
N ILE A 43 17.21 -16.23 -17.46
CA ILE A 43 18.54 -15.80 -16.98
C ILE A 43 19.48 -15.43 -18.13
N PRO A 44 19.59 -16.22 -19.23
CA PRO A 44 20.42 -15.84 -20.37
C PRO A 44 20.04 -14.50 -21.00
N LYS A 45 18.74 -14.18 -21.08
CA LYS A 45 18.26 -12.92 -21.66
C LYS A 45 18.05 -11.81 -20.64
N GLN A 46 18.40 -12.03 -19.37
CA GLN A 46 18.22 -11.07 -18.27
C GLN A 46 16.80 -10.49 -18.21
N SER A 47 15.80 -11.34 -18.46
CA SER A 47 14.41 -10.92 -18.53
C SER A 47 13.53 -11.88 -17.76
N PHE A 48 12.31 -11.45 -17.45
CA PHE A 48 11.30 -12.29 -16.85
C PHE A 48 9.96 -12.03 -17.50
N ARG A 49 9.09 -13.02 -17.43
CA ARG A 49 7.71 -12.91 -17.89
C ARG A 49 6.81 -13.65 -16.93
N GLY A 50 5.57 -13.20 -16.79
CA GLY A 50 4.64 -13.86 -15.90
C GLY A 50 3.36 -13.10 -15.70
N THR A 51 2.67 -13.44 -14.62
CA THR A 51 1.40 -12.84 -14.22
C THR A 51 1.56 -12.15 -12.87
N CYS A 52 1.09 -10.91 -12.80
CA CYS A 52 0.92 -10.18 -11.56
C CYS A 52 -0.57 -10.16 -11.20
N SER A 53 -0.92 -10.67 -10.03
CA SER A 53 -2.28 -10.62 -9.48
C SER A 53 -2.30 -9.69 -8.27
N ILE A 54 -3.06 -8.62 -8.35
CA ILE A 54 -3.17 -7.60 -7.30
C ILE A 54 -4.56 -7.68 -6.68
N ARG A 55 -4.61 -7.77 -5.34
CA ARG A 55 -5.86 -7.59 -4.58
C ARG A 55 -5.93 -6.16 -4.07
N ILE A 56 -6.97 -5.46 -4.50
CA ILE A 56 -7.22 -4.06 -4.14
C ILE A 56 -8.58 -4.00 -3.43
N ASN A 57 -8.61 -3.30 -2.30
CA ASN A 57 -9.83 -2.96 -1.60
C ASN A 57 -10.18 -1.48 -1.86
N PRO A 58 -11.23 -1.18 -2.64
CA PRO A 58 -11.74 0.18 -2.81
C PRO A 58 -12.20 0.74 -1.46
N VAL A 59 -11.65 1.89 -1.05
CA VAL A 59 -12.03 2.56 0.20
C VAL A 59 -13.20 3.53 -0.04
N ARG A 60 -13.39 3.97 -1.29
CA ARG A 60 -14.48 4.85 -1.72
C ARG A 60 -15.29 4.21 -2.85
N SER A 61 -16.58 4.55 -2.91
CA SER A 61 -17.48 4.13 -3.99
C SER A 61 -17.21 4.87 -5.29
N GLY A 62 -17.54 4.27 -6.43
CA GLY A 62 -17.50 4.92 -7.74
C GLY A 62 -16.13 4.92 -8.42
N ILE A 63 -15.21 4.05 -8.00
CA ILE A 63 -13.90 3.89 -8.64
C ILE A 63 -14.06 2.99 -9.87
N ASP A 64 -13.78 3.55 -11.04
CA ASP A 64 -13.89 2.88 -12.35
C ASP A 64 -12.54 2.75 -13.07
N LYS A 65 -11.48 3.39 -12.54
CA LYS A 65 -10.15 3.44 -13.14
C LYS A 65 -9.08 3.01 -12.16
N LEU A 66 -8.11 2.25 -12.67
CA LEU A 66 -6.90 1.85 -11.97
C LEU A 66 -5.70 2.25 -12.83
N THR A 67 -4.82 3.11 -12.28
CA THR A 67 -3.55 3.49 -12.90
C THR A 67 -2.43 2.72 -12.22
N LEU A 68 -1.57 2.08 -13.00
CA LEU A 68 -0.38 1.36 -12.53
C LEU A 68 0.85 1.95 -13.21
N ASP A 69 1.95 2.05 -12.48
CA ASP A 69 3.23 2.48 -13.03
C ASP A 69 3.99 1.32 -13.67
N ALA A 70 4.69 1.61 -14.77
CA ALA A 70 5.64 0.72 -15.41
C ALA A 70 6.89 1.53 -15.80
N VAL A 71 8.09 0.94 -15.66
CA VAL A 71 9.41 1.54 -15.94
C VAL A 71 10.12 0.72 -17.00
#